data_AF-A0A1F6JS55-F1
#
_entry.id   AF-A0A1F6JS55-F1
#
_cell.length_a   1.000
_cell.length_b   1.000
_cell.length_c   1.000
_cell.angle_alpha   90.00
_cell.angle_beta   90.00
_cell.angle_gamma   90.00
#
_symmetry.space_group_name_H-M   'P 1'
#
loop_
_entity.id
_entity.type
_entity.pdbx_description
1 polymer ?
#
loop_
_entity_poly.entity_id
_entity_poly.type
_entity_poly.pdbx_seq_one_letter_code
_entity_poly.pdbx_strand_id
1 'polypeptide(L)'
;MGNRIEKSPRRMSRRRLLKLGGLAAGAVVASALLEACGGGAETTTPNPTADVLKTESPMPSATPMATQAAESPIPTAISTAKPPEPTPTPTEVSKAPVNCEVLPQEFCSQGKRITMELQGEKHEYIAFNLPPGTPILARFDGLLDKIEESGDPFSGFSAVLTPDNYRSFDIARGDIHFDDMIQRQVRQGDVIGYVGDAGIKNFDYNVLYLISTASPDGPIIDEGKMKELFPEAFEKESVEITYNGPVNPPVSYDYSSTPPGQ
;
A
#
# COMPACT_ATOMS: atom_id res chain seq x y z
N MET A 1 14.23 -7.61 59.24
CA MET A 1 15.17 -7.08 58.23
C MET A 1 14.41 -6.96 56.93
N GLY A 2 13.88 -5.78 56.61
CA GLY A 2 13.06 -5.52 55.42
C GLY A 2 13.84 -4.72 54.40
N ASN A 3 14.03 -5.28 53.20
CA ASN A 3 14.75 -4.62 52.11
C ASN A 3 13.83 -3.63 51.39
N ARG A 4 14.21 -2.35 51.45
CA ARG A 4 13.57 -1.22 50.78
C ARG A 4 14.12 -1.16 49.34
N ILE A 5 13.26 -1.42 48.36
CA ILE A 5 13.61 -1.26 46.93
C ILE A 5 13.41 0.23 46.58
N GLU A 6 14.50 0.98 46.44
CA GLU A 6 14.50 2.32 45.87
C GLU A 6 14.29 2.26 44.36
N LYS A 7 13.19 2.83 43.87
CA LYS A 7 12.97 3.09 42.44
C LYS A 7 13.80 4.31 42.03
N SER A 8 14.80 4.10 41.18
CA SER A 8 15.58 5.16 40.56
C SER A 8 14.73 5.90 39.49
N PRO A 9 14.58 7.23 39.56
CA PRO A 9 13.82 7.98 38.56
C PRO A 9 14.60 8.08 37.24
N ARG A 10 14.00 7.56 36.16
CA ARG A 10 14.49 7.74 34.79
C ARG A 10 14.59 9.23 34.47
N ARG A 11 15.81 9.68 34.17
CA ARG A 11 16.09 11.02 33.63
C ARG A 11 15.40 11.19 32.28
N MET A 12 14.34 12.00 32.24
CA MET A 12 13.77 12.49 30.97
C MET A 12 14.72 13.51 30.34
N SER A 13 15.10 13.24 29.09
CA SER A 13 15.96 14.09 28.26
C SER A 13 15.25 15.40 27.93
N ARG A 14 15.82 16.51 28.40
CA ARG A 14 15.34 17.90 28.25
C ARG A 14 15.62 18.47 26.85
N ARG A 15 15.10 17.86 25.79
CA ARG A 15 15.24 18.37 24.41
C ARG A 15 13.93 18.48 23.63
N ARG A 16 12.83 18.76 24.32
CA ARG A 16 11.62 19.36 23.71
C ARG A 16 11.13 20.52 24.57
N LEU A 17 11.89 21.60 24.53
CA LEU A 17 11.44 22.91 25.02
C LEU A 17 10.72 23.58 23.86
N LEU A 18 9.39 23.54 23.97
CA LEU A 18 8.44 24.21 23.09
C LEU A 18 8.84 25.68 22.91
N LYS A 19 9.08 26.06 21.64
CA LYS A 19 8.76 27.39 21.16
C LYS A 19 7.24 27.42 20.89
N LEU A 20 6.47 27.68 21.94
CA LEU A 20 5.08 28.13 21.80
C LEU A 20 4.98 29.43 22.61
N GLY A 21 5.45 30.49 21.95
CA GLY A 21 5.20 31.87 22.32
C GLY A 21 3.74 32.21 22.08
N GLY A 22 3.22 33.07 22.95
CA GLY A 22 1.80 33.32 23.13
C GLY A 22 1.09 34.01 21.98
N LEU A 23 -0.25 33.88 22.03
CA LEU A 23 -1.19 34.74 21.35
C LEU A 23 -2.22 35.18 22.38
N ALA A 24 -2.03 36.40 22.87
CA ALA A 24 -3.03 37.17 23.58
C ALA A 24 -3.00 38.60 23.02
N ALA A 25 -4.19 39.14 22.81
CA ALA A 25 -4.53 40.52 22.45
C ALA A 25 -4.23 40.96 21.00
N GLY A 26 -5.29 41.47 20.36
CA GLY A 26 -5.29 41.92 18.98
C GLY A 26 -4.93 43.39 18.78
N ALA A 27 -5.01 43.82 17.52
CA ALA A 27 -5.28 45.19 17.11
C ALA A 27 -5.54 45.19 15.60
N VAL A 28 -6.63 45.86 15.22
CA VAL A 28 -6.98 46.28 13.87
C VAL A 28 -5.90 47.25 13.35
N VAL A 29 -5.32 46.99 12.18
CA VAL A 29 -4.74 48.04 11.34
C VAL A 29 -5.10 47.75 9.89
N ALA A 30 -6.10 48.49 9.40
CA ALA A 30 -6.28 48.75 7.99
C ALA A 30 -5.24 49.79 7.56
N SER A 31 -4.39 49.43 6.60
CA SER A 31 -3.59 50.40 5.84
C SER A 31 -3.55 49.95 4.39
N ALA A 32 -4.32 50.66 3.57
CA ALA A 32 -4.13 50.72 2.14
C ALA A 32 -2.74 51.28 1.83
N LEU A 33 -2.06 50.70 0.85
CA LEU A 33 -1.04 51.39 0.06
C LEU A 33 -1.11 50.85 -1.38
N LEU A 34 -1.53 51.76 -2.23
CA LEU A 34 -1.47 51.72 -3.69
C LEU A 34 -0.01 51.76 -4.18
N GLU A 35 0.14 51.34 -5.44
CA GLU A 35 1.14 51.79 -6.45
C GLU A 35 2.56 51.21 -6.46
N ALA A 36 2.79 50.33 -7.45
CA ALA A 36 3.82 50.42 -8.51
C ALA A 36 3.62 49.21 -9.45
N CYS A 37 3.12 49.27 -10.70
CA CYS A 37 3.47 50.07 -11.89
C CYS A 37 4.95 49.97 -12.31
N GLY A 38 5.19 49.15 -13.35
CA GLY A 38 6.42 49.02 -14.13
C GLY A 38 6.56 47.58 -14.66
N GLY A 39 6.39 47.23 -15.94
CA GLY A 39 6.46 48.00 -17.18
C GLY A 39 7.71 47.59 -17.97
N GLY A 40 7.54 46.82 -19.06
CA GLY A 40 8.60 46.44 -20.02
C GLY A 40 8.61 44.93 -20.29
N ALA A 41 7.85 44.40 -21.25
CA ALA A 41 8.13 44.36 -22.69
C ALA A 41 9.40 43.57 -23.04
N GLU A 42 9.24 42.33 -23.54
CA GLU A 42 9.79 41.98 -24.85
C GLU A 42 9.14 40.73 -25.43
N THR A 43 8.67 40.93 -26.65
CA THR A 43 8.07 40.02 -27.60
C THR A 43 9.15 39.12 -28.19
N THR A 44 8.97 37.81 -28.20
CA THR A 44 9.49 36.99 -29.31
C THR A 44 8.77 35.65 -29.42
N THR A 45 7.82 35.63 -30.36
CA THR A 45 7.35 34.43 -31.05
C THR A 45 8.45 33.95 -31.99
N PRO A 46 8.76 32.64 -31.99
CA PRO A 46 8.86 31.97 -33.28
C PRO A 46 7.96 30.74 -33.33
N ASN A 47 7.08 30.81 -34.33
CA ASN A 47 6.41 29.69 -34.98
C ASN A 47 7.45 28.90 -35.80
N PRO A 48 7.47 27.57 -35.70
CA PRO A 48 7.64 26.79 -36.92
C PRO A 48 6.52 25.77 -37.12
N THR A 49 5.70 26.07 -38.12
CA THR A 49 5.24 25.21 -39.21
C THR A 49 5.68 23.73 -39.16
N ALA A 50 4.66 22.88 -39.03
CA ALA A 50 4.44 21.56 -39.63
C ALA A 50 5.65 20.71 -40.07
N ASP A 51 5.66 19.46 -39.62
CA ASP A 51 5.83 18.37 -40.57
C ASP A 51 4.93 17.17 -40.25
N VAL A 52 4.27 16.71 -41.29
CA VAL A 52 3.32 15.61 -41.33
C VAL A 52 4.09 14.39 -41.81
N LEU A 53 4.24 13.38 -40.97
CA LEU A 53 4.64 12.05 -41.42
C LEU A 53 3.66 11.01 -40.86
N LYS A 54 2.60 10.80 -41.65
CA LYS A 54 1.84 9.55 -41.66
C LYS A 54 2.77 8.44 -42.15
N THR A 55 3.11 7.52 -41.26
CA THR A 55 3.66 6.21 -41.64
C THR A 55 2.62 5.17 -41.28
N GLU A 56 1.84 4.77 -42.28
CA GLU A 56 1.11 3.50 -42.26
C GLU A 56 2.08 2.34 -42.55
N SER A 57 1.68 1.15 -42.11
CA SER A 57 2.04 -0.18 -42.64
C SER A 57 3.00 -1.03 -41.77
N PRO A 58 2.93 -2.38 -41.81
CA PRO A 58 1.77 -3.26 -41.93
C PRO A 58 1.67 -4.26 -40.75
N MET A 59 0.49 -4.86 -40.61
CA MET A 59 0.17 -5.98 -39.73
C MET A 59 0.93 -7.26 -40.16
N PRO A 60 1.68 -7.94 -39.29
CA PRO A 60 2.18 -9.29 -39.60
C PRO A 60 1.12 -10.36 -39.28
N SER A 61 0.92 -11.19 -40.30
CA SER A 61 0.06 -12.36 -40.41
C SER A 61 0.29 -13.41 -39.32
N ALA A 62 -0.82 -14.00 -38.86
CA ALA A 62 -0.84 -15.21 -38.06
C ALA A 62 -0.13 -16.37 -38.78
N THR A 63 0.73 -17.08 -38.06
CA THR A 63 1.26 -18.39 -38.47
C THR A 63 0.75 -19.44 -37.49
N PRO A 64 -0.12 -20.38 -37.90
CA PRO A 64 -0.43 -21.55 -37.10
C PRO A 64 0.70 -22.57 -37.30
N MET A 65 1.47 -22.85 -36.24
CA MET A 65 2.47 -23.93 -36.27
C MET A 65 1.89 -25.20 -35.66
N ALA A 66 2.20 -26.28 -36.36
CA ALA A 66 1.55 -27.57 -36.35
C ALA A 66 1.79 -28.41 -35.08
N THR A 67 0.75 -29.17 -34.77
CA THR A 67 0.73 -30.48 -34.10
C THR A 67 2.05 -31.25 -34.19
N GLN A 68 2.66 -31.51 -33.03
CA GLN A 68 3.63 -32.61 -32.87
C GLN A 68 3.04 -33.73 -32.02
N ALA A 69 3.41 -34.93 -32.46
CA ALA A 69 2.81 -36.20 -32.15
C ALA A 69 3.02 -36.64 -30.68
N ALA A 70 1.99 -37.29 -30.17
CA ALA A 70 2.07 -38.09 -28.96
C ALA A 70 2.97 -39.31 -29.19
N GLU A 71 4.09 -39.40 -28.47
CA GLU A 71 4.75 -40.68 -28.23
C GLU A 71 4.05 -41.40 -27.10
N SER A 72 3.55 -42.59 -27.41
CA SER A 72 2.93 -43.52 -26.47
C SER A 72 4.02 -44.23 -25.67
N PRO A 73 4.11 -44.06 -24.35
CA PRO A 73 5.02 -44.86 -23.54
C PRO A 73 4.52 -46.30 -23.40
N ILE A 74 5.46 -47.22 -23.51
CA ILE A 74 5.33 -48.67 -23.34
C ILE A 74 4.85 -48.99 -21.91
N PRO A 75 3.85 -49.85 -21.72
CA PRO A 75 3.43 -50.27 -20.38
C PRO A 75 4.48 -51.20 -19.76
N THR A 76 5.20 -50.71 -18.76
CA THR A 76 6.03 -51.51 -17.86
C THR A 76 5.13 -52.22 -16.85
N ALA A 77 5.20 -53.55 -16.80
CA ALA A 77 4.48 -54.37 -15.83
C ALA A 77 4.95 -54.04 -14.41
N ILE A 78 4.04 -53.49 -13.59
CA ILE A 78 4.28 -53.17 -12.18
C ILE A 78 3.94 -54.41 -11.36
N SER A 79 4.95 -54.87 -10.61
CA SER A 79 4.87 -55.95 -9.62
C SER A 79 3.88 -55.60 -8.50
N THR A 80 2.97 -56.53 -8.22
CA THR A 80 1.91 -56.42 -7.22
C THR A 80 2.49 -56.46 -5.80
N ALA A 81 2.88 -55.31 -5.27
CA ALA A 81 3.18 -55.15 -3.84
C ALA A 81 1.88 -55.00 -3.04
N LYS A 82 1.85 -55.65 -1.88
CA LYS A 82 0.73 -55.70 -0.93
C LYS A 82 0.28 -54.28 -0.52
N PRO A 83 -1.04 -53.98 -0.48
CA PRO A 83 -1.55 -52.67 -0.09
C PRO A 83 -1.13 -52.29 1.34
N PRO A 84 -0.56 -51.09 1.56
CA PRO A 84 -0.34 -50.58 2.90
C PRO A 84 -1.69 -50.27 3.57
N GLU A 85 -1.73 -50.54 4.87
CA GLU A 85 -2.87 -50.28 5.75
C GLU A 85 -3.21 -48.77 5.74
N PRO A 86 -4.49 -48.38 5.61
CA PRO A 86 -4.87 -46.97 5.49
C PRO A 86 -4.51 -46.23 6.77
N THR A 87 -3.50 -45.36 6.66
CA THR A 87 -3.17 -44.38 7.69
C THR A 87 -4.38 -43.43 7.85
N PRO A 88 -4.86 -43.14 9.06
CA PRO A 88 -5.97 -42.22 9.26
C PRO A 88 -5.63 -40.87 8.64
N THR A 89 -6.36 -40.50 7.60
CA THR A 89 -6.27 -39.17 6.98
C THR A 89 -6.63 -38.14 8.03
N PRO A 90 -5.78 -37.13 8.30
CA PRO A 90 -6.15 -36.03 9.17
C PRO A 90 -7.44 -35.41 8.65
N THR A 91 -8.48 -35.36 9.47
CA THR A 91 -9.68 -34.57 9.18
C THR A 91 -9.23 -33.12 9.05
N GLU A 92 -9.05 -32.63 7.83
CA GLU A 92 -8.95 -31.20 7.57
C GLU A 92 -10.23 -30.56 8.09
N VAL A 93 -10.12 -29.85 9.21
CA VAL A 93 -11.18 -28.99 9.69
C VAL A 93 -11.33 -27.92 8.62
N SER A 94 -12.38 -28.05 7.80
CA SER A 94 -12.75 -27.06 6.80
C SER A 94 -12.95 -25.73 7.51
N LYS A 95 -11.94 -24.86 7.40
CA LYS A 95 -11.96 -23.51 7.94
C LYS A 95 -12.94 -22.71 7.09
N ALA A 96 -13.80 -21.91 7.73
CA ALA A 96 -14.74 -21.06 7.00
C ALA A 96 -13.97 -20.13 6.04
N PRO A 97 -14.50 -19.83 4.85
CA PRO A 97 -13.84 -18.94 3.90
C PRO A 97 -13.63 -17.55 4.53
N VAL A 98 -12.39 -17.06 4.47
CA VAL A 98 -11.98 -15.76 5.02
C VAL A 98 -12.26 -14.65 4.01
N ASN A 99 -13.33 -13.88 4.18
CA ASN A 99 -13.59 -12.73 3.32
C ASN A 99 -12.82 -11.51 3.83
N CYS A 100 -11.75 -11.15 3.14
CA CYS A 100 -10.94 -9.97 3.46
C CYS A 100 -11.39 -8.70 2.74
N GLU A 101 -12.35 -8.81 1.80
CA GLU A 101 -12.99 -7.70 1.05
C GLU A 101 -12.05 -6.84 0.16
N VAL A 102 -10.74 -6.97 0.29
CA VAL A 102 -9.73 -6.16 -0.41
C VAL A 102 -9.04 -6.88 -1.57
N LEU A 103 -9.22 -8.19 -1.65
CA LEU A 103 -8.64 -9.08 -2.65
C LEU A 103 -9.69 -10.13 -3.05
N PRO A 104 -9.55 -10.76 -4.22
CA PRO A 104 -10.30 -11.98 -4.54
C PRO A 104 -10.14 -13.04 -3.43
N GLN A 105 -11.21 -13.76 -3.18
CA GLN A 105 -11.39 -14.65 -2.02
C GLN A 105 -10.29 -15.72 -1.90
N GLU A 106 -9.77 -16.18 -3.04
CA GLU A 106 -8.69 -17.17 -3.13
C GLU A 106 -7.32 -16.66 -2.63
N PHE A 107 -7.15 -15.35 -2.50
CA PHE A 107 -5.89 -14.73 -2.06
C PHE A 107 -5.91 -14.26 -0.61
N CYS A 108 -7.10 -14.12 0.02
CA CYS A 108 -7.23 -13.57 1.37
C CYS A 108 -6.43 -14.34 2.45
N SER A 109 -6.31 -15.66 2.33
CA SER A 109 -5.54 -16.52 3.25
C SER A 109 -4.02 -16.51 3.03
N GLN A 110 -3.56 -15.90 1.93
CA GLN A 110 -2.14 -15.95 1.54
C GLN A 110 -1.28 -14.89 2.23
N GLY A 111 -1.93 -13.93 2.90
CA GLY A 111 -1.25 -12.84 3.60
C GLY A 111 -0.32 -13.32 4.71
N LYS A 112 0.82 -12.65 4.86
CA LYS A 112 1.75 -12.85 5.98
C LYS A 112 1.88 -11.57 6.78
N ARG A 113 1.82 -11.67 8.12
CA ARG A 113 2.12 -10.53 8.97
C ARG A 113 3.62 -10.26 8.95
N ILE A 114 3.99 -9.02 8.64
CA ILE A 114 5.36 -8.55 8.73
C ILE A 114 5.44 -7.34 9.65
N THR A 115 6.51 -7.25 10.41
CA THR A 115 6.85 -6.09 11.22
C THR A 115 8.06 -5.44 10.59
N MET A 116 7.91 -4.21 10.12
CA MET A 116 9.00 -3.47 9.50
C MET A 116 9.43 -2.31 10.37
N GLU A 117 10.73 -2.25 10.67
CA GLU A 117 11.31 -1.12 11.41
C GLU A 117 11.85 -0.07 10.43
N LEU A 118 11.24 1.12 10.45
CA LEU A 118 11.60 2.28 9.63
C LEU A 118 12.01 3.42 10.57
N GLN A 119 13.27 3.86 10.49
CA GLN A 119 13.81 4.93 11.35
C GLN A 119 13.59 4.72 12.87
N GLY A 120 13.55 3.47 13.33
CA GLY A 120 13.30 3.11 14.72
C GLY A 120 11.82 3.04 15.11
N GLU A 121 10.90 3.23 14.16
CA GLU A 121 9.47 3.01 14.34
C GLU A 121 9.05 1.69 13.71
N LYS A 122 8.30 0.87 14.45
CA LYS A 122 7.78 -0.40 13.97
C LYS A 122 6.43 -0.19 13.30
N HIS A 123 6.29 -0.72 12.11
CA HIS A 123 5.07 -0.70 11.30
C HIS A 123 4.65 -2.14 10.99
N GLU A 124 3.40 -2.49 11.30
CA GLU A 124 2.80 -3.78 10.94
C GLU A 124 2.13 -3.70 9.56
N TYR A 125 2.36 -4.72 8.75
CA TYR A 125 1.71 -4.88 7.44
C TYR A 125 1.25 -6.32 7.26
N ILE A 126 0.26 -6.49 6.38
CA ILE A 126 -0.04 -7.77 5.74
C ILE A 126 0.61 -7.76 4.37
N ALA A 127 1.58 -8.64 4.17
CA ALA A 127 2.36 -8.75 2.96
C ALA A 127 1.84 -9.90 2.08
N PHE A 128 1.76 -9.65 0.79
CA PHE A 128 1.30 -10.63 -0.20
C PHE A 128 2.31 -10.78 -1.34
N ASN A 129 2.33 -11.98 -1.92
CA ASN A 129 2.98 -12.27 -3.18
C ASN A 129 1.89 -12.81 -4.12
N LEU A 130 1.27 -11.91 -4.87
CA LEU A 130 0.09 -12.19 -5.70
C LEU A 130 0.48 -12.32 -7.17
N PRO A 131 -0.28 -13.08 -7.98
CA PRO A 131 -0.08 -13.09 -9.43
C PRO A 131 -0.22 -11.69 -10.04
N PRO A 132 0.59 -11.32 -11.05
CA PRO A 132 0.39 -10.07 -11.80
C PRO A 132 -1.01 -9.98 -12.40
N GLY A 133 -1.59 -8.78 -12.40
CA GLY A 133 -2.96 -8.53 -12.83
C GLY A 133 -4.03 -8.87 -11.79
N THR A 134 -3.66 -9.33 -10.60
CA THR A 134 -4.64 -9.54 -9.50
C THR A 134 -5.27 -8.19 -9.12
N PRO A 135 -6.60 -8.06 -9.10
CA PRO A 135 -7.25 -6.81 -8.71
C PRO A 135 -7.16 -6.60 -7.20
N ILE A 136 -6.93 -5.35 -6.81
CA ILE A 136 -7.07 -4.86 -5.44
C ILE A 136 -8.41 -4.14 -5.37
N LEU A 137 -9.22 -4.47 -4.36
CA LEU A 137 -10.61 -4.02 -4.23
C LEU A 137 -10.75 -3.00 -3.11
N ALA A 138 -11.66 -2.05 -3.29
CA ALA A 138 -12.05 -1.11 -2.25
C ALA A 138 -12.87 -1.82 -1.16
N ARG A 139 -12.45 -1.73 0.10
CA ARG A 139 -13.18 -2.33 1.22
C ARG A 139 -14.46 -1.58 1.60
N PHE A 140 -14.53 -0.29 1.28
CA PHE A 140 -15.67 0.57 1.60
C PHE A 140 -15.80 1.69 0.56
N ASP A 141 -16.95 2.35 0.55
CA ASP A 141 -17.18 3.55 -0.25
C ASP A 141 -16.29 4.70 0.26
N GLY A 142 -15.60 5.40 -0.65
CA GLY A 142 -14.76 6.51 -0.26
C GLY A 142 -13.84 7.03 -1.36
N LEU A 143 -13.00 7.97 -0.96
CA LEU A 143 -12.05 8.67 -1.81
C LEU A 143 -10.78 7.83 -1.99
N LEU A 144 -10.46 7.52 -3.24
CA LEU A 144 -9.23 6.84 -3.63
C LEU A 144 -8.18 7.87 -4.09
N ASP A 145 -7.08 7.92 -3.35
CA ASP A 145 -5.87 8.64 -3.70
C ASP A 145 -4.81 7.66 -4.23
N LYS A 146 -4.17 8.03 -5.34
CA LYS A 146 -3.10 7.25 -5.98
C LYS A 146 -1.82 8.05 -5.93
N ILE A 147 -0.77 7.46 -5.35
CA ILE A 147 0.49 8.14 -5.09
C ILE A 147 1.61 7.35 -5.75
N GLU A 148 2.46 8.03 -6.51
CA GLU A 148 3.75 7.50 -6.92
C GLU A 148 4.72 7.64 -5.75
N GLU A 149 5.26 6.51 -5.29
CA GLU A 149 6.24 6.48 -4.21
C GLU A 149 7.65 6.40 -4.81
N SER A 150 8.52 7.33 -4.40
CA SER A 150 9.91 7.36 -4.83
C SER A 150 10.85 7.16 -3.64
N GLY A 151 11.73 6.17 -3.75
CA GLY A 151 12.76 5.89 -2.75
C GLY A 151 12.74 4.46 -2.24
N ASP A 152 13.63 4.17 -1.31
CA ASP A 152 13.61 2.92 -0.57
C ASP A 152 13.00 3.17 0.83
N PRO A 153 12.34 2.19 1.46
CA PRO A 153 12.05 0.85 0.93
C PRO A 153 10.86 0.81 -0.04
N PHE A 154 10.12 1.91 -0.19
CA PHE A 154 8.92 1.94 -1.01
C PHE A 154 9.14 2.77 -2.27
N SER A 155 9.37 2.06 -3.37
CA SER A 155 9.29 2.58 -4.72
C SER A 155 8.15 1.87 -5.44
N GLY A 156 7.48 2.58 -6.34
CA GLY A 156 6.29 2.09 -7.04
C GLY A 156 5.09 2.96 -6.72
N PHE A 157 4.02 2.35 -6.24
CA PHE A 157 2.74 3.03 -6.09
C PHE A 157 2.01 2.67 -4.80
N SER A 158 1.22 3.62 -4.32
CA SER A 158 0.29 3.47 -3.20
C SER A 158 -1.13 3.84 -3.60
N ALA A 159 -2.09 3.02 -3.21
CA ALA A 159 -3.51 3.32 -3.20
C ALA A 159 -3.94 3.58 -1.75
N VAL A 160 -4.41 4.80 -1.48
CA VAL A 160 -4.93 5.20 -0.16
C VAL A 160 -6.43 5.39 -0.31
N LEU A 161 -7.20 4.58 0.41
CA LEU A 161 -8.65 4.65 0.42
C LEU A 161 -9.14 5.26 1.75
N THR A 162 -9.86 6.36 1.64
CA THR A 162 -10.36 7.15 2.78
C THR A 162 -11.89 7.19 2.76
N PRO A 163 -12.59 6.73 3.81
CA PRO A 163 -14.03 6.81 3.89
C PRO A 163 -14.44 8.26 4.12
N ASP A 164 -15.67 8.60 3.77
CA ASP A 164 -16.19 9.98 3.90
C ASP A 164 -16.12 10.53 5.33
N ASN A 165 -16.05 9.66 6.34
CA ASN A 165 -15.96 10.04 7.75
C ASN A 165 -14.51 10.23 8.26
N TYR A 166 -13.50 9.96 7.43
CA TYR A 166 -12.06 10.09 7.75
C TYR A 166 -11.61 9.34 9.02
N ARG A 167 -12.30 8.27 9.42
CA ARG A 167 -11.99 7.53 10.65
C ARG A 167 -10.99 6.39 10.46
N SER A 168 -10.92 5.83 9.27
CA SER A 168 -9.99 4.75 8.91
C SER A 168 -9.35 5.02 7.57
N PHE A 169 -8.19 4.44 7.30
CA PHE A 169 -7.52 4.53 6.01
C PHE A 169 -6.98 3.15 5.66
N ASP A 170 -7.30 2.68 4.46
CA ASP A 170 -6.71 1.47 3.91
C ASP A 170 -5.59 1.91 2.96
N ILE A 171 -4.40 1.34 3.14
CA ILE A 171 -3.24 1.65 2.30
C ILE A 171 -2.72 0.36 1.71
N ALA A 172 -2.83 0.21 0.40
CA ALA A 172 -2.13 -0.80 -0.37
C ALA A 172 -0.92 -0.15 -1.04
N ARG A 173 0.26 -0.73 -0.88
CA ARG A 173 1.50 -0.20 -1.45
C ARG A 173 2.38 -1.28 -2.05
N GLY A 174 3.16 -0.89 -3.05
CA GLY A 174 4.17 -1.74 -3.64
C GLY A 174 4.16 -1.63 -5.15
N ASP A 175 4.26 -2.78 -5.81
CA ASP A 175 4.19 -2.84 -7.26
C ASP A 175 2.73 -2.94 -7.70
N ILE A 176 2.11 -1.77 -7.81
CA ILE A 176 0.69 -1.60 -8.14
C ILE A 176 0.60 -0.79 -9.42
N HIS A 177 -0.25 -1.23 -10.33
CA HIS A 177 -0.57 -0.56 -11.59
C HIS A 177 -1.98 0.03 -11.52
N PHE A 178 -2.14 1.21 -12.11
CA PHE A 178 -3.42 1.90 -12.22
C PHE A 178 -3.72 2.24 -13.67
N ASP A 179 -5.00 2.24 -14.03
CA ASP A 179 -5.45 2.67 -15.36
C ASP A 179 -5.17 4.16 -15.62
N ASP A 180 -5.21 4.95 -14.55
CA ASP A 180 -4.91 6.37 -14.50
C ASP A 180 -4.43 6.77 -13.10
N MET A 181 -3.90 7.99 -12.95
CA MET A 181 -3.49 8.58 -11.66
C MET A 181 -4.52 9.57 -11.11
N ILE A 182 -5.78 9.49 -11.55
CA ILE A 182 -6.82 10.43 -11.16
C ILE A 182 -7.41 10.00 -9.82
N GLN A 183 -7.46 10.95 -8.87
CA GLN A 183 -8.21 10.82 -7.63
C GLN A 183 -9.71 10.72 -7.92
N ARG A 184 -10.40 9.76 -7.30
CA ARG A 184 -11.82 9.53 -7.56
C ARG A 184 -12.56 8.94 -6.37
N GLN A 185 -13.87 9.13 -6.36
CA GLN A 185 -14.76 8.36 -5.49
C GLN A 185 -14.90 6.94 -6.04
N VAL A 186 -14.87 5.95 -5.15
CA VAL A 186 -15.07 4.52 -5.45
C VAL A 186 -16.09 3.92 -4.50
N ARG A 187 -16.69 2.80 -4.90
CA ARG A 187 -17.60 2.00 -4.08
C ARG A 187 -16.90 0.76 -3.53
N GLN A 188 -17.43 0.20 -2.46
CA GLN A 188 -17.03 -1.11 -1.97
C GLN A 188 -17.07 -2.15 -3.10
N GLY A 189 -15.99 -2.89 -3.26
CA GLY A 189 -15.79 -3.89 -4.30
C GLY A 189 -15.26 -3.34 -5.64
N ASP A 190 -15.19 -2.02 -5.82
CA ASP A 190 -14.56 -1.44 -7.02
C ASP A 190 -13.06 -1.76 -7.05
N VAL A 191 -12.51 -1.96 -8.25
CA VAL A 191 -11.07 -2.14 -8.43
C VAL A 191 -10.36 -0.80 -8.23
N ILE A 192 -9.40 -0.80 -7.31
CA ILE A 192 -8.58 0.38 -6.98
C ILE A 192 -7.16 0.30 -7.54
N GLY A 193 -6.74 -0.87 -8.03
CA GLY A 193 -5.46 -1.09 -8.71
C GLY A 193 -5.27 -2.56 -9.06
N TYR A 194 -4.18 -2.85 -9.78
CA TYR A 194 -3.78 -4.21 -10.14
C TYR A 194 -2.36 -4.48 -9.68
N VAL A 195 -2.06 -5.70 -9.30
CA VAL A 195 -0.69 -6.10 -8.92
C VAL A 195 0.21 -6.15 -10.16
N GLY A 196 1.42 -5.59 -10.06
CA GLY A 196 2.46 -5.68 -11.10
C GLY A 196 3.30 -6.96 -11.04
N ASP A 197 4.37 -7.01 -11.83
CA ASP A 197 5.28 -8.16 -11.98
C ASP A 197 6.72 -7.92 -11.47
N ALA A 198 7.05 -6.69 -11.07
CA ALA A 198 8.37 -6.29 -10.56
C ALA A 198 8.55 -6.56 -9.05
N GLY A 199 7.47 -6.49 -8.28
CA GLY A 199 7.50 -6.63 -6.82
C GLY A 199 8.14 -5.45 -6.08
N ILE A 200 8.28 -5.58 -4.75
CA ILE A 200 8.83 -4.52 -3.92
C ILE A 200 10.32 -4.76 -3.73
N LYS A 201 11.13 -3.77 -4.09
CA LYS A 201 12.59 -3.85 -4.03
C LYS A 201 13.09 -4.21 -2.62
N ASN A 202 13.89 -5.27 -2.52
CA ASN A 202 14.42 -5.85 -1.28
C ASN A 202 13.40 -6.63 -0.41
N PHE A 203 12.23 -6.95 -0.95
CA PHE A 203 11.23 -7.76 -0.29
C PHE A 203 10.74 -8.88 -1.22
N ASP A 204 10.39 -10.03 -0.65
CA ASP A 204 9.83 -11.17 -1.40
C ASP A 204 8.31 -11.04 -1.62
N TYR A 205 7.81 -9.79 -1.60
CA TYR A 205 6.40 -9.42 -1.65
C TYR A 205 6.19 -8.36 -2.73
N ASN A 206 5.00 -8.33 -3.32
CA ASN A 206 4.62 -7.31 -4.31
C ASN A 206 3.55 -6.34 -3.82
N VAL A 207 2.82 -6.70 -2.75
CA VAL A 207 1.86 -5.81 -2.09
C VAL A 207 2.05 -5.85 -0.58
N LEU A 208 2.09 -4.68 0.05
CA LEU A 208 1.91 -4.52 1.48
C LEU A 208 0.61 -3.78 1.73
N TYR A 209 -0.17 -4.30 2.67
CA TYR A 209 -1.45 -3.75 3.04
C TYR A 209 -1.45 -3.40 4.52
N LEU A 210 -1.95 -2.21 4.86
CA LEU A 210 -2.15 -1.81 6.25
C LEU A 210 -3.49 -1.10 6.40
N ILE A 211 -4.03 -1.15 7.61
CA ILE A 211 -5.19 -0.36 8.03
C ILE A 211 -4.73 0.57 9.12
N SER A 212 -5.11 1.84 9.02
CA SER A 212 -4.91 2.82 10.08
C SER A 212 -6.23 3.48 10.46
N THR A 213 -6.28 4.03 11.67
CA THR A 213 -7.41 4.81 12.18
C THR A 213 -6.94 6.18 12.64
N ALA A 214 -7.81 7.17 12.47
CA ALA A 214 -7.52 8.53 12.93
C ALA A 214 -7.47 8.57 14.47
N SER A 215 -6.42 9.19 15.01
CA SER A 215 -6.24 9.48 16.43
C SER A 215 -5.82 10.95 16.61
N PRO A 216 -6.04 11.57 17.80
CA PRO A 216 -5.65 12.95 18.06
C PRO A 216 -4.16 13.26 17.79
N ASP A 217 -3.29 12.25 17.91
CA ASP A 217 -1.84 12.36 17.69
C ASP A 217 -1.41 11.97 16.27
N GLY A 218 -2.37 11.74 15.36
CA GLY A 218 -2.15 11.25 14.00
C GLY A 218 -2.72 9.84 13.76
N PRO A 219 -2.61 9.31 12.54
CA PRO A 219 -3.09 7.96 12.22
C PRO A 219 -2.30 6.90 12.99
N ILE A 220 -3.00 5.92 13.55
CA ILE A 220 -2.41 4.75 14.23
C ILE A 220 -2.80 3.46 13.51
N ILE A 221 -1.92 2.47 13.48
CA ILE A 221 -2.21 1.17 12.86
C ILE A 221 -3.33 0.46 13.61
N ASP A 222 -4.34 -0.02 12.87
CA ASP A 222 -5.47 -0.78 13.42
C ASP A 222 -5.23 -2.29 13.26
N GLU A 223 -4.41 -2.83 14.15
CA GLU A 223 -4.14 -4.27 14.21
C GLU A 223 -5.41 -5.10 14.45
N GLY A 224 -6.38 -4.55 15.18
CA GLY A 224 -7.65 -5.21 15.45
C GLY A 224 -8.40 -5.49 14.16
N LYS A 225 -8.52 -4.47 13.30
CA LYS A 225 -9.16 -4.61 12.00
C LYS A 225 -8.35 -5.45 11.04
N MET A 226 -7.02 -5.34 11.04
CA MET A 226 -6.17 -6.23 10.24
C MET A 226 -6.35 -7.70 10.65
N LYS A 227 -6.46 -8.00 11.95
CA LYS A 227 -6.70 -9.36 12.45
C LYS A 227 -8.09 -9.88 12.11
N GLU A 228 -9.09 -9.01 12.10
CA GLU A 228 -10.45 -9.34 11.67
C GLU A 228 -10.48 -9.79 10.21
N LEU A 229 -9.80 -9.07 9.32
CA LEU A 229 -9.80 -9.34 7.88
C LEU A 229 -8.82 -10.44 7.46
N PHE A 230 -7.71 -10.59 8.18
CA PHE A 230 -6.65 -11.55 7.85
C PHE A 230 -6.29 -12.44 9.05
N PRO A 231 -7.25 -13.17 9.64
CA PRO A 231 -7.02 -13.94 10.87
C PRO A 231 -5.85 -14.93 10.74
N GLU A 232 -5.68 -15.54 9.57
CA GLU A 232 -4.62 -16.52 9.30
C GLU A 232 -3.21 -15.91 9.29
N ALA A 233 -3.09 -14.63 8.92
CA ALA A 233 -1.82 -13.91 8.97
C ALA A 233 -1.36 -13.70 10.42
N PHE A 234 -2.30 -13.66 11.38
CA PHE A 234 -2.03 -13.48 12.81
C PHE A 234 -1.91 -14.79 13.60
N GLU A 235 -2.18 -15.94 12.97
CA GLU A 235 -1.93 -17.26 13.57
C GLU A 235 -0.46 -17.68 13.47
N LYS A 236 0.28 -17.07 12.53
CA LYS A 236 1.70 -17.33 12.29
C LYS A 236 2.55 -16.27 13.01
N GLU A 237 3.79 -16.61 13.33
CA GLU A 237 4.76 -15.64 13.83
C GLU A 237 5.01 -14.56 12.77
N SER A 238 5.14 -13.30 13.21
CA SER A 238 5.49 -12.21 12.32
C SER A 238 6.92 -12.34 11.83
N VAL A 239 7.12 -12.01 10.55
CA VAL A 239 8.46 -11.86 9.99
C VAL A 239 8.96 -10.45 10.32
N GLU A 240 10.04 -10.33 11.08
CA GLU A 240 10.68 -9.06 11.35
C GLU A 240 11.59 -8.65 10.19
N ILE A 241 11.42 -7.43 9.69
CA ILE A 241 12.24 -6.84 8.62
C ILE A 241 12.82 -5.52 9.13
N THR A 242 14.15 -5.45 9.22
CA THR A 242 14.85 -4.22 9.58
C THR A 242 15.36 -3.54 8.33
N TYR A 243 14.86 -2.34 8.04
CA TYR A 243 15.36 -1.54 6.93
C TYR A 243 16.30 -0.44 7.46
N ASN A 244 17.59 -0.56 7.13
CA ASN A 244 18.65 0.34 7.60
C ASN A 244 19.03 1.45 6.61
N GLY A 245 18.31 1.57 5.49
CA GLY A 245 18.64 2.56 4.47
C GLY A 245 18.04 3.95 4.76
N PRO A 246 18.41 4.96 3.95
CA PRO A 246 17.82 6.29 4.05
C PRO A 246 16.34 6.22 3.68
N VAL A 247 15.47 6.46 4.66
CA VAL A 247 14.04 6.64 4.40
C VAL A 247 13.84 8.07 3.92
N ASN A 248 13.40 8.24 2.68
CA ASN A 248 12.94 9.54 2.20
C ASN A 248 11.83 10.02 3.13
N PRO A 249 11.83 11.29 3.58
CA PRO A 249 10.78 11.78 4.44
C PRO A 249 9.43 11.52 3.77
N PRO A 250 8.42 11.01 4.51
CA PRO A 250 7.10 10.85 3.95
C PRO A 250 6.66 12.19 3.36
N VAL A 251 6.05 12.17 2.18
CA VAL A 251 5.41 13.35 1.61
C VAL A 251 4.44 13.84 2.68
N SER A 252 4.70 15.03 3.25
CA SER A 252 3.90 15.56 4.34
C SER A 252 2.53 15.90 3.78
N TYR A 253 1.56 15.03 4.01
CA TYR A 253 0.17 15.30 3.70
C TYR A 253 -0.35 16.33 4.70
N ASP A 254 -0.75 17.49 4.21
CA ASP A 254 -1.41 18.49 5.03
C ASP A 254 -2.87 18.09 5.27
N TYR A 255 -3.06 17.14 6.19
CA TYR A 255 -4.38 16.69 6.65
C TYR A 255 -5.15 17.79 7.40
N SER A 256 -4.58 19.00 7.59
CA SER A 256 -5.30 20.13 8.20
C SER A 256 -6.33 20.78 7.27
N SER A 257 -6.32 20.40 5.98
CA SER A 257 -7.33 20.79 5.00
C SER A 257 -8.64 20.02 5.21
N THR A 258 -9.22 20.15 6.40
CA THR A 258 -10.63 19.86 6.66
C THR A 258 -11.44 20.63 5.60
N PRO A 259 -12.24 19.97 4.74
CA PRO A 259 -13.12 20.71 3.85
C PRO A 259 -14.03 21.59 4.73
N PRO A 260 -14.16 22.90 4.45
CA PRO A 260 -15.04 23.75 5.21
C PRO A 260 -16.44 23.14 5.15
N GLY A 261 -17.05 22.94 6.34
CA GLY A 261 -18.28 22.19 6.51
C GLY A 261 -19.35 22.54 5.48
N GLN A 262 -19.83 21.50 4.79
CA GLN A 262 -21.13 21.50 4.14
C GLN A 262 -22.19 21.00 5.12
#